data_AF-A0AAD1K174-F1
#
_entry.id   AF-A0AAD1K174-F1
#
_cell.length_a   1.000
_cell.length_b   1.000
_cell.length_c   1.000
_cell.angle_alpha   90.00
_cell.angle_beta   90.00
_cell.angle_gamma   90.00
#
_symmetry.space_group_name_H-M   'P 1'
#
loop_
_entity.id
_entity.type
_entity.pdbx_description
1 polymer ?
#
loop_
_entity_poly.entity_id
_entity_poly.type
_entity_poly.pdbx_seq_one_letter_code
_entity_poly.pdbx_strand_id
1 'polypeptide(L)' 'MIYKKDLESSTSLLDIQHAYERECHRRFLVLQEIFPDDCTRMMLSEHLSIWLAAEKQAVSKFGISECYWVREKN' A
#
# COMPACT_ATOMS: atom_id res chain seq x y z
N MET A 1 -13.98 -3.50 0.20
CA MET A 1 -12.66 -3.70 0.84
C MET A 1 -12.23 -2.37 1.45
N ILE A 2 -11.74 -2.39 2.69
CA ILE A 2 -11.36 -1.17 3.45
C ILE A 2 -10.32 -0.35 2.66
N TYR A 3 -9.29 -1.00 2.13
CA TYR A 3 -8.22 -0.34 1.38
C TYR A 3 -8.72 0.47 0.17
N LYS A 4 -9.60 -0.10 -0.66
CA LYS A 4 -10.20 0.61 -1.79
C LYS A 4 -10.97 1.86 -1.35
N LYS A 5 -11.72 1.76 -0.25
CA LYS A 5 -12.49 2.89 0.30
C LYS A 5 -11.55 3.99 0.81
N ASP A 6 -10.48 3.61 1.51
CA ASP A 6 -9.46 4.55 2.02
C ASP A 6 -8.80 5.32 0.86
N LEU A 7 -8.45 4.62 -0.23
CA LEU A 7 -7.91 5.22 -1.46
C LEU A 7 -8.91 6.20 -2.10
N GLU A 8 -10.18 5.80 -2.21
CA GLU A 8 -11.26 6.64 -2.76
C GLU A 8 -11.54 7.88 -1.90
N SER A 9 -11.41 7.79 -0.57
CA SER A 9 -11.59 8.93 0.34
C SER A 9 -10.34 9.79 0.56
N SER A 10 -9.18 9.36 0.09
CA SER A 10 -7.91 10.10 0.27
C SER A 10 -7.98 11.50 -0.34
N THR A 11 -7.57 12.52 0.41
CA THR A 11 -7.53 13.92 -0.03
C THR A 11 -6.11 14.41 -0.26
N SER A 12 -5.11 13.63 0.16
CA SER A 12 -3.68 13.89 -0.04
C SER A 12 -2.90 12.62 -0.43
N LEU A 13 -1.66 12.79 -0.89
CA LEU A 13 -0.72 11.68 -1.11
C LEU A 13 -0.37 10.96 0.21
N LEU A 14 -0.31 11.70 1.31
CA LEU A 14 -0.06 11.15 2.64
C LEU A 14 -1.17 10.18 3.08
N ASP A 15 -2.44 10.46 2.75
CA ASP A 15 -3.54 9.54 3.03
C ASP A 15 -3.39 8.23 2.25
N ILE A 16 -2.99 8.32 0.98
CA ILE A 16 -2.71 7.16 0.13
C ILE A 16 -1.56 6.34 0.73
N GLN A 17 -0.51 7.00 1.22
CA GLN A 17 0.62 6.35 1.89
C GLN A 17 0.16 5.56 3.11
N HIS A 18 -0.56 6.23 4.01
CA HIS A 18 -1.03 5.60 5.23
C HIS A 18 -1.99 4.44 4.92
N ALA A 19 -2.84 4.56 3.89
CA ALA A 19 -3.69 3.47 3.45
C ALA A 19 -2.88 2.28 2.92
N TYR A 20 -1.84 2.54 2.12
CA TYR A 20 -0.92 1.53 1.61
C TYR A 20 -0.19 0.80 2.76
N GLU A 21 0.39 1.53 3.71
CA GLU A 21 1.12 0.96 4.84
C GLU A 21 0.22 0.10 5.74
N ARG A 22 -0.99 0.59 6.05
CA ARG A 22 -1.99 -0.17 6.82
C ARG A 22 -2.38 -1.47 6.13
N GLU A 23 -2.64 -1.42 4.83
CA GLU A 23 -3.06 -2.62 4.09
C GLU A 23 -1.90 -3.64 3.98
N CYS A 24 -0.67 -3.17 3.75
CA CYS A 24 0.51 -4.03 3.76
C CYS A 24 0.66 -4.73 5.12
N HIS A 25 0.57 -3.99 6.22
CA HIS A 25 0.65 -4.56 7.56
C HIS A 25 -0.48 -5.55 7.84
N ARG A 26 -1.71 -5.22 7.46
CA ARG A 26 -2.86 -6.12 7.60
C ARG A 26 -2.64 -7.43 6.84
N ARG A 27 -2.13 -7.34 5.60
CA ARG A 27 -1.87 -8.51 4.76
C ARG A 27 -0.74 -9.36 5.29
N PHE A 28 0.29 -8.73 5.84
CA PHE A 28 1.38 -9.39 6.54
C PHE A 28 0.90 -10.28 7.68
N LEU A 29 0.11 -9.73 8.60
CA LEU A 29 -0.41 -10.50 9.74
C LEU A 29 -1.21 -11.72 9.27
N VAL A 30 -2.08 -11.54 8.28
CA VAL A 30 -2.86 -12.64 7.68
C VAL A 30 -1.95 -13.69 7.04
N LEU A 31 -0.91 -13.29 6.32
CA LEU A 31 0.03 -14.23 5.71
C LEU A 31 0.88 -14.97 6.74
N GLN A 32 1.28 -14.32 7.83
CA GLN A 32 1.99 -14.97 8.93
C GLN A 32 1.14 -16.06 9.58
N GLU A 33 -0.17 -15.83 9.73
CA GLU A 33 -1.09 -16.81 10.31
C GLU A 33 -1.29 -18.03 9.40
N ILE A 34 -1.40 -17.82 8.08
CA ILE A 34 -1.75 -18.89 7.14
C ILE A 34 -0.50 -19.61 6.60
N PHE A 35 0.60 -18.87 6.39
CA PHE A 35 1.83 -19.35 5.76
C PHE A 35 3.09 -18.88 6.51
N PRO A 36 3.29 -19.29 7.78
CA PRO A 36 4.37 -18.78 8.61
C PRO A 36 5.77 -18.97 7.99
N ASP A 37 6.00 -20.08 7.29
CA ASP A 37 7.31 -20.43 6.71
C ASP A 37 7.59 -19.74 5.36
N ASP A 38 6.53 -19.38 4.62
CA ASP A 38 6.60 -18.80 3.27
C ASP A 38 6.18 -17.32 3.23
N CYS A 39 5.82 -16.75 4.39
CA CYS A 39 5.23 -15.42 4.53
C CYS A 39 6.04 -14.34 3.81
N THR A 40 7.37 -14.32 3.99
CA THR A 40 8.26 -13.30 3.39
C THR A 40 8.19 -13.30 1.86
N ARG A 41 8.11 -14.48 1.23
CA ARG A 41 8.02 -14.60 -0.24
C ARG A 41 6.65 -14.15 -0.74
N MET A 42 5.58 -14.57 -0.07
CA MET A 42 4.21 -14.20 -0.43
C MET A 42 3.97 -12.69 -0.26
N MET A 43 4.61 -12.10 0.74
CA MET A 43 4.54 -10.66 1.01
C MET A 43 5.02 -9.81 -0.15
N LEU A 44 6.11 -10.17 -0.82
CA LEU A 44 6.61 -9.40 -1.97
C LEU A 44 5.55 -9.30 -3.09
N SER A 45 4.82 -10.39 -3.36
CA SER A 45 3.77 -10.41 -4.38
C SER A 45 2.54 -9.58 -3.96
N GLU A 46 2.16 -9.65 -2.68
CA GLU A 46 1.03 -8.87 -2.16
C GLU A 46 1.36 -7.38 -2.13
N HIS A 47 2.58 -7.01 -1.69
CA HIS A 47 3.06 -5.63 -1.69
C HIS A 47 2.98 -4.97 -3.06
N LEU A 48 3.38 -5.68 -4.12
CA LEU A 48 3.31 -5.16 -5.49
C LEU A 48 1.87 -4.82 -5.88
N SER A 49 0.91 -5.68 -5.52
CA SER A 49 -0.50 -5.49 -5.84
C SER A 49 -1.10 -4.30 -5.09
N ILE A 50 -0.76 -4.16 -3.81
CA ILE A 50 -1.19 -3.03 -2.97
C ILE A 50 -0.55 -1.73 -3.51
N TRP A 51 0.74 -1.73 -3.80
CA TRP A 51 1.45 -0.58 -4.35
C TRP A 51 0.86 -0.10 -5.67
N LEU A 52 0.60 -1.00 -6.63
CA LEU A 52 0.00 -0.63 -7.92
C LEU A 52 -1.37 0.05 -7.76
N ALA A 53 -2.15 -0.36 -6.77
CA ALA A 53 -3.43 0.27 -6.48
C ALA A 53 -3.27 1.69 -5.91
N ALA A 54 -2.35 1.88 -4.95
CA ALA A 54 -2.00 3.20 -4.43
C ALA A 54 -1.46 4.12 -5.53
N GLU A 55 -0.54 3.61 -6.35
CA GLU A 55 0.10 4.33 -7.45
C GLU A 55 -0.93 4.84 -8.47
N LYS A 56 -1.81 3.93 -8.92
CA LYS A 56 -2.91 4.28 -9.83
C LYS A 56 -3.81 5.34 -9.21
N GLN A 57 -4.10 5.26 -7.92
CA GLN A 57 -4.93 6.24 -7.23
C GLN A 57 -4.25 7.61 -7.13
N ALA A 58 -2.96 7.64 -6.81
CA ALA A 58 -2.17 8.86 -6.68
C ALA A 58 -2.12 9.61 -8.02
N VAL A 59 -1.71 8.91 -9.09
CA VAL A 59 -1.68 9.48 -10.45
C VAL A 59 -3.06 9.94 -10.88
N SER A 60 -4.12 9.16 -10.62
CA SER A 60 -5.48 9.52 -11.03
C SER A 60 -6.03 10.76 -10.31
N LYS A 61 -5.67 11.00 -9.06
CA LYS A 61 -6.22 12.12 -8.26
C LYS A 61 -5.36 13.37 -8.31
N PHE A 62 -4.05 13.20 -8.33
CA PHE A 62 -3.10 14.28 -8.11
C PHE A 62 -2.21 14.55 -9.32
N GLY A 63 -2.32 13.73 -10.39
CA GLY A 63 -1.50 13.88 -11.60
C GLY A 63 -0.03 13.52 -11.41
N ILE A 64 0.37 13.23 -10.18
CA ILE A 64 1.68 12.75 -9.79
C ILE A 64 1.49 11.54 -8.88
N SER A 65 2.32 10.53 -9.09
CA SER A 65 2.78 9.72 -7.98
C SER A 65 4.11 10.31 -7.60
N GLU A 66 4.22 10.77 -6.37
CA GLU A 66 5.53 11.03 -5.84
C GLU A 66 6.26 9.69 -5.73
N CYS A 67 7.09 9.35 -6.72
CA CYS A 67 8.19 8.39 -6.56
C CYS A 67 9.19 8.80 -5.44
N TYR A 68 8.85 9.81 -4.62
CA TYR A 68 9.48 10.25 -3.38
C TYR A 68 9.12 9.41 -2.15
N TRP A 69 8.50 8.23 -2.31
CA TRP A 69 8.33 7.25 -1.21
C TRP A 69 9.63 6.89 -0.46
N VAL A 70 10.80 7.28 -1.00
CA VAL A 70 12.14 7.05 -0.45
C VAL A 70 12.84 8.32 0.09
N ARG A 71 12.29 9.54 -0.07
CA ARG A 71 13.06 10.79 0.17
C ARG A 71 12.65 11.68 1.34
N GLU A 72 11.64 11.34 2.13
CA GLU A 72 11.33 12.06 3.38
C GLU A 72 11.61 11.23 4.65
N LYS A 73 12.80 10.62 4.69
CA LYS A 73 13.47 10.30 5.96
C LYS A 73 14.83 10.99 6.00
N ASN A 74 14.82 12.32 6.07
CA ASN A 74 15.96 13.12 6.55
C ASN A 74 15.49 13.93 7.75
#